data_AF-A0A2M8PPC4-F1
#
_entry.id   AF-A0A2M8PPC4-F1
#
_cell.length_a   1.000
_cell.length_b   1.000
_cell.length_c   1.000
_cell.angle_alpha   90.00
_cell.angle_beta   90.00
_cell.angle_gamma   90.00
#
_symmetry.space_group_name_H-M   'P 1'
#
loop_
_entity.id
_entity.type
_entity.pdbx_description
1 polymer ?
#
loop_
_entity_poly.entity_id
_entity_poly.type
_entity_poly.pdbx_seq_one_letter_code
_entity_poly.pdbx_strand_id
1 'polypeptide(L)' 'MLGANLLRGERVYLSTIEREHIPTLTRWYQNLDLQYLLFMQPVFPLSEQEETNWYEHITRDNSHQFSIYVLDTNALI' A
#
# COMPACT_ATOMS: atom_id res chain seq x y z
N MET A 1 18.31 7.85 -4.26
CA MET A 1 16.99 7.31 -4.63
C MET A 1 17.23 5.90 -5.15
N LEU A 2 16.74 4.89 -4.45
CA LEU A 2 16.77 3.52 -4.98
C LEU A 2 15.83 3.50 -6.20
N GLY A 3 16.26 2.94 -7.33
CA GLY A 3 15.51 3.00 -8.59
C GLY A 3 14.16 2.26 -8.52
N ALA A 4 13.19 2.69 -9.34
CA ALA A 4 11.94 1.96 -9.54
C ALA A 4 12.24 0.51 -9.99
N ASN A 5 11.51 -0.47 -9.44
CA ASN A 5 11.68 -1.92 -9.64
C ASN A 5 12.84 -2.60 -8.89
N LEU A 6 13.03 -2.27 -7.60
CA LEU A 6 14.09 -2.85 -6.76
C LEU A 6 14.04 -4.38 -6.62
N LEU A 7 12.85 -4.98 -6.59
CA LEU A 7 12.68 -6.42 -6.40
C LEU A 7 11.65 -6.94 -7.40
N ARG A 8 12.07 -7.83 -8.30
CA ARG A 8 11.23 -8.35 -9.39
C ARG A 8 11.14 -9.87 -9.31
N GLY A 9 9.91 -10.39 -9.27
CA GLY A 9 9.61 -11.81 -9.37
C GLY A 9 9.08 -12.19 -10.76
N GLU A 10 8.51 -13.39 -10.87
CA GLU A 10 7.94 -13.89 -12.13
C GLU A 10 6.62 -13.22 -12.51
N ARG A 11 5.81 -12.82 -11.51
CA ARG A 11 4.44 -12.28 -11.72
C ARG A 11 4.24 -10.87 -11.19
N VAL A 12 5.09 -10.45 -10.26
CA VAL A 12 4.97 -9.15 -9.60
C VAL A 12 6.33 -8.49 -9.49
N TYR A 13 6.32 -7.19 -9.31
CA TYR A 13 7.49 -6.44 -8.85
C TYR A 13 7.11 -5.54 -7.68
N LEU A 14 8.09 -5.24 -6.85
CA LEU A 14 7.97 -4.33 -5.72
C LEU A 14 8.56 -2.98 -6.10
N SER A 15 7.84 -1.91 -5.76
CA SER A 15 8.32 -0.55 -5.90
C SER A 15 8.14 0.23 -4.60
N THR A 16 8.65 1.46 -4.61
CA THR A 16 8.40 2.42 -3.54
C THR A 16 6.92 2.78 -3.48
N ILE A 17 6.39 2.91 -2.26
CA ILE A 17 5.07 3.52 -2.06
C ILE A 17 5.21 5.02 -2.35
N GLU A 18 4.46 5.51 -3.32
CA GLU A 18 4.39 6.91 -3.71
C GLU A 18 3.07 7.54 -3.25
N ARG A 19 3.02 8.87 -3.20
CA ARG A 19 1.87 9.61 -2.67
C ARG A 19 0.62 9.41 -3.54
N GLU A 20 0.82 9.17 -4.82
CA GLU A 20 -0.21 8.89 -5.82
C GLU A 20 -0.96 7.59 -5.53
N HIS A 21 -0.43 6.71 -4.68
CA HIS A 21 -1.10 5.48 -4.28
C HIS A 21 -2.14 5.68 -3.19
N ILE A 22 -2.12 6.80 -2.46
CA ILE A 22 -3.05 7.06 -1.33
C ILE A 22 -4.51 6.80 -1.72
N PRO A 23 -5.06 7.28 -2.85
CA PRO A 23 -6.45 6.99 -3.22
C PRO A 23 -6.75 5.49 -3.41
N THR A 24 -5.80 4.73 -3.94
CA THR A 24 -5.96 3.28 -4.13
C THR A 24 -5.93 2.56 -2.79
N LEU A 25 -4.99 2.91 -1.92
CA LEU A 25 -4.88 2.38 -0.56
C LEU A 25 -6.13 2.69 0.26
N THR A 26 -6.59 3.94 0.25
CA THR A 26 -7.83 4.35 0.93
C THR A 26 -9.02 3.51 0.47
N ARG A 27 -9.17 3.27 -0.84
CA ARG A 27 -10.26 2.43 -1.36
C ARG A 27 -10.17 0.99 -0.84
N TRP A 28 -8.97 0.43 -0.73
CA TRP A 28 -8.76 -0.88 -0.14
C TRP A 28 -9.11 -0.89 1.34
N TYR A 29 -8.64 0.09 2.11
CA TYR A 29 -8.95 0.21 3.53
C TYR A 29 -10.40 0.59 3.84
N GLN A 30 -11.19 1.00 2.85
CA GLN A 30 -12.64 1.13 3.00
C GLN A 30 -13.39 -0.21 2.79
N ASN A 31 -12.72 -1.25 2.30
CA ASN A 31 -13.31 -2.58 2.14
C ASN A 31 -13.29 -3.34 3.47
N LEU A 32 -14.48 -3.58 4.03
CA LEU A 32 -14.64 -4.27 5.31
C LEU A 32 -14.11 -5.72 5.30
N ASP A 33 -14.24 -6.44 4.19
CA ASP A 33 -13.74 -7.81 4.08
C ASP A 33 -12.21 -7.83 4.14
N LEU A 34 -11.56 -6.89 3.43
CA LEU A 34 -10.11 -6.73 3.50
C LEU A 34 -9.67 -6.34 4.91
N GLN A 35 -10.37 -5.39 5.53
CA GLN A 35 -10.10 -4.99 6.90
C GLN A 35 -10.19 -6.16 7.87
N TYR A 36 -11.21 -7.03 7.75
CA TYR A 36 -11.35 -8.22 8.59
C TYR A 36 -10.20 -9.21 8.41
N LEU A 37 -9.68 -9.35 7.19
CA LEU A 37 -8.52 -10.20 6.90
C LEU A 37 -7.22 -9.61 7.45
N LEU A 38 -7.04 -8.28 7.38
CA LEU A 38 -5.83 -7.58 7.81
C LEU A 38 -5.76 -7.41 9.33
N PHE A 39 -6.89 -7.06 9.94
CA PHE A 39 -7.00 -6.77 11.35
C PHE A 39 -7.97 -7.78 11.95
N MET A 40 -7.45 -8.72 12.73
CA MET A 40 -8.22 -9.76 13.43
C MET A 40 -9.14 -9.21 14.54
N GLN A 41 -9.70 -8.01 14.38
CA GLN A 41 -10.51 -7.24 15.33
C GLN A 41 -11.65 -6.51 14.58
N PRO A 42 -12.69 -6.00 15.27
CA PRO A 42 -13.73 -5.21 14.62
C PRO A 42 -13.13 -3.91 14.06
N VAL A 43 -13.27 -3.70 12.75
CA VAL A 43 -12.60 -2.60 12.05
C VAL A 43 -13.61 -1.56 11.58
N PHE A 44 -13.25 -0.30 11.69
CA PHE A 44 -14.00 0.85 11.17
C PHE A 44 -13.35 1.32 9.87
N PRO A 45 -14.11 1.79 8.87
CA PRO A 45 -13.54 2.31 7.62
C PRO A 45 -12.62 3.50 7.91
N LEU A 46 -11.40 3.45 7.38
CA LEU A 46 -10.39 4.51 7.55
C LEU A 46 -10.68 5.66 6.57
N SER A 47 -10.47 6.89 7.06
CA SER A 47 -10.56 8.12 6.27
C SER A 47 -9.27 8.38 5.50
N GLU A 48 -9.37 9.16 4.42
CA GLU A 48 -8.19 9.58 3.63
C GLU A 48 -7.14 10.33 4.46
N GLN A 49 -7.58 11.08 5.48
CA GLN A 49 -6.67 11.79 6.38
C GLN A 49 -5.88 10.81 7.26
N GLU A 50 -6.51 9.73 7.75
CA GLU A 50 -5.84 8.70 8.53
C GLU A 50 -4.81 7.94 7.68
N GLU A 51 -5.16 7.62 6.43
CA GLU A 51 -4.21 7.01 5.48
C GLU A 51 -3.04 7.93 5.12
N THR A 52 -3.31 9.23 4.97
CA THR A 52 -2.25 10.23 4.76
C THR A 52 -1.29 10.28 5.95
N ASN A 53 -1.82 10.25 7.18
CA ASN A 53 -1.01 10.25 8.39
C ASN A 53 -0.17 8.97 8.51
N TRP A 54 -0.74 7.81 8.16
CA TRP A 54 -0.01 6.56 8.09
C TRP A 54 1.13 6.63 7.06
N TYR A 55 0.86 7.12 5.85
CA TYR A 55 1.87 7.30 4.80
C TYR A 55 3.03 8.18 5.26
N GLU A 56 2.74 9.31 5.91
CA GLU A 56 3.77 10.20 6.45
C GLU A 56 4.58 9.56 7.58
N HIS A 57 3.95 8.70 8.39
CA HIS A 57 4.64 7.98 9.44
C HIS A 57 5.62 6.95 8.86
N ILE A 58 5.16 6.11 7.93
CA ILE A 58 5.98 5.03 7.36
C ILE A 58 7.14 5.53 6.50
N THR A 59 6.99 6.72 5.89
CA THR A 59 8.05 7.35 5.08
C THR A 59 9.16 7.97 5.93
N ARG A 60 8.87 8.26 7.22
CA ARG A 60 9.84 8.80 8.19
C ARG A 60 10.50 7.71 9.02
N ASP A 61 9.87 6.56 9.16
CA ASP A 61 10.42 5.41 9.88
C ASP A 61 11.40 4.61 8.99
N ASN A 62 12.41 3.96 9.57
CA ASN A 62 13.37 3.12 8.83
C ASN A 62 12.76 1.76 8.41
N SER A 63 11.44 1.63 8.48
CA SER A 63 10.71 0.45 8.02
C SER A 63 10.72 0.39 6.49
N HIS A 64 10.99 -0.80 5.94
CA HIS A 64 11.01 -0.99 4.48
C HIS A 64 9.63 -1.48 4.05
N GLN A 65 8.87 -0.59 3.41
CA GLN A 65 7.54 -0.91 2.86
C GLN A 65 7.53 -0.73 1.36
N PHE A 66 6.80 -1.61 0.67
CA PHE A 66 6.76 -1.65 -0.79
C PHE A 66 5.33 -1.77 -1.29
N SER A 67 5.06 -1.12 -2.42
CA SER A 67 3.88 -1.37 -3.24
C SER A 67 4.12 -2.59 -4.13
N ILE A 68 3.09 -3.40 -4.33
CA ILE A 68 3.13 -4.62 -5.16
C ILE A 68 2.41 -4.34 -6.47
N TYR A 69 3.08 -4.59 -7.59
CA TYR A 69 2.48 -4.45 -8.91
C TYR A 69 2.46 -5.76 -9.66
N VAL A 70 1.38 -6.01 -10.38
CA VAL A 70 1.30 -7.08 -11.37
C VAL A 70 2.13 -6.71 -12.59
N LEU A 71 3.02 -7.61 -13.02
CA LEU A 71 3.96 -7.35 -14.11
C LEU A 71 3.27 -7.08 -15.45
N ASP A 72 2.21 -7.83 -15.75
CA ASP A 72 1.58 -7.78 -17.07
C ASP A 72 0.72 -6.52 -17.27
N THR A 73 0.10 -6.03 -16.20
CA THR A 73 -0.87 -4.92 -16.24
C THR A 73 -0.36 -3.65 -15.63
N ASN A 74 0.76 -3.69 -14.91
CA ASN A 74 1.27 -2.60 -14.09
C ASN A 74 0.25 -2.09 -13.05
N ALA A 75 -0.70 -2.94 -12.66
CA ALA A 75 -1.72 -2.61 -11.68
C ALA A 75 -1.17 -2.81 -10.26
N LEU A 76 -1.37 -1.80 -9.42
CA LEU A 76 -1.18 -1.90 -7.97
C LEU A 76 -2.26 -2.84 -7.40
N ILE A 77 -1.85 -3.85 -6.62
CA ILE A 77 -2.72 -4.87 -6.04
C ILE A 77 -2.60 -4.98 -4.52
#